data_AF-A0A2N1USL0-F1
#
_entry.id   AF-A0A2N1USL0-F1
#
_cell.length_a   1.000
_cell.length_b   1.000
_cell.length_c   1.000
_cell.angle_alpha   90.00
_cell.angle_beta   90.00
_cell.angle_gamma   90.00
#
_symmetry.space_group_name_H-M   'P 1'
#
loop_
_entity.id
_entity.type
_entity.pdbx_description
1 polymer ?
#
loop_
_entity_poly.entity_id
_entity_poly.type
_entity_poly.pdbx_seq_one_letter_code
_entity_poly.pdbx_strand_id
1 'polypeptide(L)'
;MAYDFLEDLEDDLSDEELETLGLLEKDYKGSSQAIHDRLQFQADVDVDLTPIDGEERQKQYRIDTYLFLPKNMGVNRDNFSRDQFYTSITNYMRIRTPTPPEDNQAFELGPIPSADRYFQVHLITHLRQPLESLVVQDTKLFGCFLNAQLKKARSYLLELMRKQPSHFAHRLRLLEKFMVRLLQALSDYRLRYMHKVRHQSYLMEPEVRKAFLLVDEYLSYRLEATLIYMFQRLDGRPGCEEFGQLLESALGAEMEYRAIEDLILLSHQTDVSVRETYYYRLGLLKKYVSDVLYLQQTNVRKDKAYRNLVAAAGAALAALWAGLVDLQRFYFLNQPGEGVPFSDFGIRFFLIVVIGVVAYIFKDRIKESSREFFYERLKQNLPDFEFEMNYRYYDHQAKTERALKIGKSRQNMRFITKAALPPEVSYVRELGHHSELDPERSEHVLHYSQQMVLDTHSISETTEQIHVLRNIMRLSIAQFIEKLDNPDKNLRYYDQEHGISMIKAPKVYHLNVIFRYAWASGEGHDSWRPAEVEFERIRLILDKQGIQRIETVLPRGTFGYVESHL
;
A
#
# COMPACT_ATOMS: atom_id res chain seq x y z
N MET A 1 -7.73 33.65 0.86
CA MET A 1 -7.94 32.48 -0.01
C MET A 1 -8.46 31.38 0.89
N ALA A 2 -9.78 31.25 0.93
CA ALA A 2 -10.48 30.23 1.69
C ALA A 2 -10.34 28.94 0.88
N TYR A 3 -9.43 28.07 1.31
CA TYR A 3 -9.42 26.68 0.89
C TYR A 3 -10.64 26.02 1.51
N ASP A 4 -11.55 25.59 0.64
CA ASP A 4 -12.83 25.03 1.01
C ASP A 4 -12.58 23.69 1.71
N PHE A 5 -13.04 23.54 2.96
CA PHE A 5 -12.93 22.32 3.76
C PHE A 5 -13.54 21.08 3.06
N LEU A 6 -14.34 21.32 2.02
CA LEU A 6 -14.92 20.31 1.16
C LEU A 6 -13.93 19.74 0.13
N GLU A 7 -12.93 20.51 -0.34
CA GLU A 7 -11.95 20.04 -1.33
C GLU A 7 -10.95 19.02 -0.75
N ASP A 8 -10.54 19.14 0.52
CA ASP A 8 -9.72 18.10 1.20
C ASP A 8 -10.55 16.84 1.56
N LEU A 9 -11.89 16.97 1.57
CA LEU A 9 -12.83 15.84 1.62
C LEU A 9 -13.07 15.24 0.22
N GLU A 10 -12.82 16.03 -0.83
CA GLU A 10 -12.72 15.58 -2.22
C GLU A 10 -11.35 14.93 -2.52
N ASP A 11 -10.26 15.29 -1.86
CA ASP A 11 -8.95 14.61 -1.98
C ASP A 11 -8.84 13.31 -1.13
N ASP A 12 -9.87 13.01 -0.32
CA ASP A 12 -10.16 11.64 0.17
C ASP A 12 -11.07 10.88 -0.84
N LEU A 13 -11.33 11.44 -2.05
CA LEU A 13 -11.99 10.75 -3.17
C LEU A 13 -10.96 10.12 -4.12
N SER A 14 -10.90 8.81 -3.98
CA SER A 14 -10.80 7.85 -5.09
C SER A 14 -11.72 6.67 -4.78
N ASP A 15 -13.02 6.96 -4.79
CA ASP A 15 -14.08 5.97 -5.05
C ASP A 15 -14.42 5.94 -6.56
N GLU A 16 -13.64 6.65 -7.38
CA GLU A 16 -14.15 7.07 -8.67
C GLU A 16 -14.28 5.88 -9.60
N GLU A 17 -15.48 5.72 -10.15
CA GLU A 17 -15.97 4.46 -10.68
C GLU A 17 -16.25 3.50 -9.52
N LEU A 18 -17.46 3.49 -8.97
CA LEU A 18 -18.35 2.46 -9.50
C LEU A 18 -17.57 1.13 -9.60
N GLU A 19 -17.47 0.35 -8.52
CA GLU A 19 -17.72 -1.07 -8.73
C GLU A 19 -19.12 -1.12 -9.35
N THR A 20 -19.06 -1.05 -10.67
CA THR A 20 -20.18 -0.97 -11.56
C THR A 20 -20.83 -2.31 -11.34
N LEU A 21 -21.87 -2.30 -10.49
CA LEU A 21 -22.93 -3.30 -10.43
C LEU A 21 -22.58 -4.57 -9.65
N GLY A 22 -22.63 -4.54 -8.32
CA GLY A 22 -22.48 -5.78 -7.54
C GLY A 22 -23.07 -5.69 -6.14
N LEU A 23 -24.39 -5.52 -6.02
CA LEU A 23 -25.10 -5.72 -4.75
C LEU A 23 -25.02 -7.16 -4.20
N LEU A 24 -24.22 -8.02 -4.83
CA LEU A 24 -23.81 -9.37 -4.47
C LEU A 24 -22.85 -9.79 -5.59
N GLU A 25 -21.53 -9.71 -5.40
CA GLU A 25 -20.63 -10.63 -6.11
C GLU A 25 -19.30 -10.79 -5.35
N LYS A 26 -18.96 -12.06 -5.14
CA LYS A 26 -17.92 -12.58 -4.24
C LYS A 26 -16.51 -12.43 -4.80
N ASP A 27 -16.18 -11.32 -5.44
CA ASP A 27 -14.83 -11.12 -5.94
C ASP A 27 -13.99 -10.38 -4.91
N TYR A 28 -13.39 -11.16 -4.00
CA TYR A 28 -12.36 -10.74 -3.04
C TYR A 28 -11.05 -10.22 -3.72
N LYS A 29 -11.11 -9.84 -5.00
CA LYS A 29 -9.99 -9.48 -5.89
C LYS A 29 -10.17 -8.07 -6.50
N GLY A 30 -10.48 -7.07 -5.68
CA GLY A 30 -10.54 -5.67 -6.14
C GLY A 30 -9.14 -5.05 -6.34
N SER A 31 -8.98 -4.16 -7.32
CA SER A 31 -7.91 -3.15 -7.36
C SER A 31 -8.52 -1.76 -7.51
N SER A 32 -7.86 -0.73 -6.97
CA SER A 32 -8.23 0.66 -7.24
C SER A 32 -7.00 1.53 -7.37
N GLN A 33 -7.08 2.58 -8.18
CA GLN A 33 -6.02 3.58 -8.30
C GLN A 33 -6.56 4.99 -8.13
N ALA A 34 -5.72 5.82 -7.53
CA ALA A 34 -6.14 7.05 -6.89
C ALA A 34 -5.04 8.09 -6.94
N ILE A 35 -5.42 9.37 -7.04
CA ILE A 35 -4.51 10.46 -6.69
C ILE A 35 -4.56 10.59 -5.17
N HIS A 36 -3.41 10.42 -4.50
CA HIS A 36 -3.34 10.59 -3.04
C HIS A 36 -3.00 12.04 -2.68
N ASP A 37 -2.07 12.62 -3.42
CA ASP A 37 -1.76 14.04 -3.42
C ASP A 37 -1.21 14.40 -4.81
N ARG A 38 -0.90 15.67 -5.04
CA ARG A 38 -0.42 16.15 -6.35
C ARG A 38 0.83 15.42 -6.85
N LEU A 39 1.65 14.83 -5.98
CA LEU A 39 2.90 14.14 -6.30
C LEU A 39 2.86 12.64 -6.04
N GLN A 40 1.78 12.08 -5.54
CA GLN A 40 1.66 10.67 -5.18
C GLN A 40 0.38 10.08 -5.74
N PHE A 41 0.50 8.96 -6.46
CA PHE A 41 -0.66 8.11 -6.72
C PHE A 41 -0.62 6.89 -5.81
N GLN A 42 -1.79 6.41 -5.43
CA GLN A 42 -1.99 5.21 -4.64
C GLN A 42 -2.62 4.12 -5.53
N ALA A 43 -2.15 2.90 -5.36
CA ALA A 43 -2.74 1.69 -5.93
C ALA A 43 -3.02 0.71 -4.79
N ASP A 44 -4.30 0.39 -4.61
CA ASP A 44 -4.78 -0.59 -3.64
C ASP A 44 -5.07 -1.90 -4.37
N VAL A 45 -4.67 -3.02 -3.77
CA VAL A 45 -4.92 -4.37 -4.30
C VAL A 45 -5.40 -5.25 -3.15
N ASP A 46 -6.60 -5.80 -3.28
CA ASP A 46 -7.15 -6.78 -2.34
C ASP A 46 -6.70 -8.19 -2.75
N VAL A 47 -6.27 -8.95 -1.74
CA VAL A 47 -5.70 -10.28 -1.86
C VAL A 47 -6.51 -11.23 -0.99
N ASP A 48 -7.11 -12.25 -1.61
CA ASP A 48 -7.94 -13.22 -0.92
C ASP A 48 -7.11 -14.27 -0.17
N LEU A 49 -7.41 -14.43 1.11
CA LEU A 49 -6.78 -15.38 2.02
C LEU A 49 -7.63 -16.62 2.27
N THR A 50 -8.84 -16.68 1.72
CA THR A 50 -9.77 -17.81 1.92
C THR A 50 -9.24 -19.08 1.25
N PRO A 51 -9.03 -20.20 1.97
CA PRO A 51 -8.56 -21.44 1.35
C PRO A 51 -9.57 -21.97 0.32
N ILE A 52 -9.09 -22.44 -0.83
CA ILE A 52 -9.97 -22.94 -1.91
C ILE A 52 -10.59 -24.30 -1.54
N ASP A 53 -9.78 -25.25 -1.03
CA ASP A 53 -10.22 -26.64 -0.77
C ASP A 53 -9.96 -27.13 0.67
N GLY A 54 -9.69 -26.22 1.63
CA GLY A 54 -9.40 -26.55 3.03
C GLY A 54 -8.04 -27.24 3.29
N GLU A 55 -7.47 -27.90 2.28
CA GLU A 55 -6.11 -28.49 2.28
C GLU A 55 -5.03 -27.47 1.87
N GLU A 56 -5.43 -26.31 1.34
CA GLU A 56 -4.51 -25.28 0.86
C GLU A 56 -3.77 -24.60 2.02
N ARG A 57 -2.48 -24.92 2.15
CA ARG A 57 -1.62 -24.37 3.20
C ARG A 57 -1.06 -23.00 2.88
N GLN A 58 -0.81 -22.71 1.60
CA GLN A 58 -0.16 -21.48 1.18
C GLN A 58 -0.73 -20.94 -0.12
N LYS A 59 -0.87 -19.61 -0.17
CA LYS A 59 -1.14 -18.84 -1.39
C LYS A 59 0.06 -17.99 -1.76
N GLN A 60 0.40 -17.99 -3.04
CA GLN A 60 1.43 -17.12 -3.59
C GLN A 60 0.80 -16.07 -4.49
N TYR A 61 1.07 -14.81 -4.21
CA TYR A 61 0.62 -13.67 -5.01
C TYR A 61 1.82 -12.93 -5.58
N ARG A 62 1.73 -12.48 -6.82
CA ARG A 62 2.73 -11.67 -7.49
C ARG A 62 2.06 -10.49 -8.16
N ILE A 63 2.47 -9.30 -7.76
CA ILE A 63 2.02 -8.02 -8.33
C ILE A 63 3.22 -7.42 -9.05
N ASP A 64 3.19 -7.43 -10.37
CA ASP A 64 4.20 -6.77 -11.20
C ASP A 64 3.65 -5.42 -11.70
N THR A 65 4.36 -4.33 -11.42
CA THR A 65 4.07 -2.98 -11.87
C THR A 65 5.13 -2.56 -12.90
N TYR A 66 4.72 -2.31 -14.13
CA TYR A 66 5.57 -1.84 -15.22
C TYR A 66 5.28 -0.36 -15.50
N LEU A 67 6.27 0.49 -15.27
CA LEU A 67 6.23 1.91 -15.58
C LEU A 67 6.96 2.17 -16.89
N PHE A 68 6.23 2.68 -17.88
CA PHE A 68 6.77 3.06 -19.18
C PHE A 68 7.09 4.54 -19.16
N LEU A 69 8.35 4.86 -18.87
CA LEU A 69 8.86 6.21 -18.69
C LEU A 69 9.28 6.79 -20.05
N PRO A 70 8.60 7.84 -20.55
CA PRO A 70 9.03 8.54 -21.76
C PRO A 70 10.43 9.14 -21.59
N LYS A 71 11.28 9.05 -22.62
CA LYS A 71 12.65 9.62 -22.58
C LYS A 71 12.70 11.10 -22.21
N ASN A 72 11.69 11.88 -22.58
CA ASN A 72 11.61 13.31 -22.27
C ASN A 72 11.40 13.61 -20.77
N MET A 73 11.00 12.64 -19.95
CA MET A 73 11.02 12.76 -18.47
C MET A 73 12.45 12.71 -17.93
N GLY A 74 13.40 12.16 -18.70
CA GLY A 74 14.81 12.13 -18.34
C GLY A 74 15.12 11.24 -17.12
N VAL A 75 14.29 10.22 -16.85
CA VAL A 75 14.49 9.18 -15.83
C VAL A 75 14.90 7.89 -16.51
N ASN A 76 16.02 7.30 -16.07
CA ASN A 76 16.56 6.06 -16.63
C ASN A 76 17.42 5.31 -15.61
N ARG A 77 17.96 4.15 -16.03
CA ARG A 77 18.80 3.28 -15.20
C ARG A 77 20.02 3.98 -14.60
N ASP A 78 20.56 4.97 -15.28
CA ASP A 78 21.83 5.61 -14.91
C ASP A 78 21.63 6.75 -13.90
N ASN A 79 20.42 7.31 -13.81
CA ASN A 79 20.13 8.47 -12.96
C ASN A 79 19.01 8.27 -11.94
N PHE A 80 18.33 7.12 -11.97
CA PHE A 80 17.32 6.73 -10.99
C PHE A 80 17.66 5.37 -10.41
N SER A 81 18.30 5.39 -9.25
CA SER A 81 18.78 4.21 -8.57
C SER A 81 17.65 3.47 -7.86
N ARG A 82 17.97 2.25 -7.44
CA ARG A 82 17.08 1.44 -6.61
C ARG A 82 16.72 2.12 -5.28
N ASP A 83 17.70 2.71 -4.62
CA ASP A 83 17.50 3.36 -3.32
C ASP A 83 16.61 4.61 -3.46
N GLN A 84 16.75 5.34 -4.57
CA GLN A 84 15.86 6.45 -4.91
C GLN A 84 14.42 5.98 -5.15
N PHE A 85 14.23 4.85 -5.84
CA PHE A 85 12.90 4.25 -6.01
C PHE A 85 12.27 3.84 -4.68
N TYR A 86 13.00 3.12 -3.82
CA TYR A 86 12.45 2.68 -2.54
C TYR A 86 12.22 3.81 -1.54
N THR A 87 12.85 4.98 -1.73
CA THR A 87 12.53 6.21 -1.00
C THR A 87 11.27 6.89 -1.56
N SER A 88 10.94 6.64 -2.83
CA SER A 88 9.79 7.20 -3.52
C SER A 88 8.53 6.34 -3.40
N ILE A 89 8.65 5.10 -2.92
CA ILE A 89 7.53 4.18 -2.71
C ILE A 89 7.23 4.02 -1.23
N THR A 90 5.95 3.92 -0.90
CA THR A 90 5.49 3.56 0.43
C THR A 90 4.50 2.42 0.32
N ASN A 91 4.81 1.30 0.98
CA ASN A 91 3.98 0.09 0.93
C ASN A 91 3.48 -0.27 2.33
N TYR A 92 2.16 -0.31 2.50
CA TYR A 92 1.53 -0.79 3.71
C TYR A 92 0.58 -1.93 3.39
N MET A 93 0.48 -2.88 4.32
CA MET A 93 -0.45 -3.98 4.22
C MET A 93 -1.36 -3.95 5.44
N ARG A 94 -2.65 -4.12 5.22
CA ARG A 94 -3.66 -4.15 6.28
C ARG A 94 -4.68 -5.23 6.00
N ILE A 95 -5.23 -5.83 7.04
CA ILE A 95 -6.42 -6.66 6.88
C ILE A 95 -7.62 -5.77 6.56
N ARG A 96 -8.53 -6.26 5.71
CA ARG A 96 -9.82 -5.60 5.52
C ARG A 96 -10.59 -5.69 6.84
N THR A 97 -11.34 -4.64 7.17
CA THR A 97 -12.19 -4.67 8.37
C THR A 97 -13.10 -5.90 8.30
N PRO A 98 -13.06 -6.80 9.29
CA PRO A 98 -13.91 -7.98 9.31
C PRO A 98 -15.36 -7.56 9.18
N THR A 99 -16.06 -8.13 8.21
CA THR A 99 -17.50 -7.97 8.05
C THR A 99 -18.14 -9.31 8.37
N PRO A 100 -19.23 -9.36 9.16
CA PRO A 100 -19.92 -10.62 9.38
C PRO A 100 -20.37 -11.21 8.04
N PRO A 101 -20.35 -12.54 7.88
CA PRO A 101 -20.85 -13.20 6.66
C PRO A 101 -22.28 -12.74 6.34
N GLU A 102 -22.52 -12.36 5.08
CA GLU A 102 -23.78 -11.74 4.64
C GLU A 102 -25.02 -12.64 4.79
N ASP A 103 -24.86 -13.94 5.07
CA ASP A 103 -25.97 -14.86 5.34
C ASP A 103 -26.77 -14.48 6.61
N ASN A 104 -26.21 -13.63 7.47
CA ASN A 104 -26.98 -12.89 8.47
C ASN A 104 -27.29 -11.47 7.96
N GLN A 105 -28.40 -11.33 7.22
CA GLN A 105 -28.97 -10.05 6.77
C GLN A 105 -29.42 -9.09 7.89
N ALA A 106 -29.09 -9.38 9.15
CA ALA A 106 -29.20 -8.45 10.25
C ALA A 106 -27.85 -7.76 10.46
N PHE A 107 -27.82 -6.47 10.17
CA PHE A 107 -26.81 -5.54 10.67
C PHE A 107 -26.75 -5.67 12.21
N GLU A 108 -25.87 -6.54 12.74
CA GLU A 108 -25.65 -6.65 14.18
C GLU A 108 -24.43 -5.82 14.57
N LEU A 109 -24.56 -4.50 14.43
CA LEU A 109 -23.71 -3.56 15.14
C LEU A 109 -24.14 -3.62 16.61
N GLY A 110 -23.58 -4.61 17.30
CA GLY A 110 -23.96 -5.01 18.64
C GLY A 110 -23.02 -4.49 19.73
N PRO A 111 -23.26 -4.89 20.99
CA PRO A 111 -22.33 -4.63 22.07
C PRO A 111 -20.98 -5.28 21.81
N ILE A 112 -19.94 -4.69 22.40
CA ILE A 112 -18.58 -5.24 22.37
C ILE A 112 -18.49 -6.29 23.49
N PRO A 113 -18.47 -7.61 23.19
CA PRO A 113 -18.60 -8.63 24.22
C PRO A 113 -17.45 -8.63 25.23
N SER A 114 -16.24 -8.31 24.77
CA SER A 114 -15.08 -8.13 25.64
C SER A 114 -15.24 -6.96 26.60
N ALA A 115 -15.77 -5.83 26.12
CA ALA A 115 -16.07 -4.67 26.96
C ALA A 115 -17.15 -4.99 27.99
N ASP A 116 -18.22 -5.69 27.60
CA ASP A 116 -19.26 -6.14 28.53
C ASP A 116 -18.66 -7.00 29.64
N ARG A 117 -17.86 -8.01 29.28
CA ARG A 117 -17.18 -8.86 30.26
C ARG A 117 -16.24 -8.04 31.17
N TYR A 118 -15.48 -7.12 30.59
CA TYR A 118 -14.56 -6.25 31.33
C TYR A 118 -15.30 -5.37 32.35
N PHE A 119 -16.41 -4.74 31.95
CA PHE A 119 -17.23 -3.93 32.86
C PHE A 119 -18.03 -4.77 33.86
N GLN A 120 -18.37 -6.02 33.55
CA GLN A 120 -18.99 -6.93 34.53
C GLN A 120 -18.05 -7.25 35.70
N VAL A 121 -16.75 -7.41 35.43
CA VAL A 121 -15.72 -7.73 36.45
C VAL A 121 -14.95 -6.49 36.93
N HIS A 122 -15.48 -5.28 36.74
CA HIS A 122 -14.77 -4.01 36.97
C HIS A 122 -14.20 -3.82 38.39
N LEU A 123 -14.75 -4.51 39.39
CA LEU A 123 -14.28 -4.49 40.79
C LEU A 123 -13.23 -5.57 41.10
N ILE A 124 -12.92 -6.47 40.17
CA ILE A 124 -12.03 -7.62 40.37
C ILE A 124 -10.80 -7.50 39.46
N THR A 125 -9.77 -6.81 39.95
CA THR A 125 -8.57 -6.44 39.16
C THR A 125 -7.90 -7.63 38.45
N HIS A 126 -7.74 -8.77 39.13
CA HIS A 126 -7.05 -9.94 38.55
C HIS A 126 -7.83 -10.63 37.42
N LEU A 127 -9.16 -10.43 37.35
CA LEU A 127 -9.99 -10.90 36.23
C LEU A 127 -10.08 -9.85 35.11
N ARG A 128 -9.99 -8.56 35.48
CA ARG A 128 -10.10 -7.43 34.56
C ARG A 128 -8.83 -7.19 33.75
N GLN A 129 -7.67 -7.14 34.40
CA GLN A 129 -6.38 -6.82 33.76
C GLN A 129 -6.05 -7.69 32.54
N PRO A 130 -6.27 -9.02 32.57
CA PRO A 130 -6.02 -9.84 31.38
C PRO A 130 -6.85 -9.44 30.16
N LEU A 131 -8.01 -8.80 30.35
CA LEU A 131 -8.90 -8.39 29.26
C LEU A 131 -8.52 -7.03 28.65
N GLU A 132 -7.58 -6.30 29.24
CA GLU A 132 -7.21 -4.92 28.82
C GLU A 132 -6.93 -4.84 27.31
N SER A 133 -5.97 -5.62 26.82
CA SER A 133 -5.58 -5.68 25.41
C SER A 133 -6.74 -6.07 24.49
N LEU A 134 -7.55 -7.06 24.89
CA LEU A 134 -8.69 -7.53 24.11
C LEU A 134 -9.73 -6.42 23.95
N VAL A 135 -10.07 -5.73 25.05
CA VAL A 135 -11.06 -4.63 25.03
C VAL A 135 -10.56 -3.48 24.18
N VAL A 136 -9.27 -3.13 24.30
CA VAL A 136 -8.66 -2.08 23.47
C VAL A 136 -8.74 -2.45 21.99
N GLN A 137 -8.39 -3.69 21.64
CA GLN A 137 -8.45 -4.20 20.27
C GLN A 137 -9.89 -4.15 19.72
N ASP A 138 -10.85 -4.75 20.43
CA ASP A 138 -12.24 -4.82 19.98
C ASP A 138 -12.90 -3.44 19.89
N THR A 139 -12.56 -2.52 20.79
CA THR A 139 -13.06 -1.13 20.73
C THR A 139 -12.55 -0.41 19.48
N LYS A 140 -11.28 -0.61 19.11
CA LYS A 140 -10.74 -0.08 17.86
C LYS A 140 -11.38 -0.73 16.63
N LEU A 141 -11.59 -2.05 16.66
CA LEU A 141 -12.26 -2.78 15.57
C LEU A 141 -13.71 -2.31 15.40
N PHE A 142 -14.44 -2.07 16.49
CA PHE A 142 -15.76 -1.45 16.47
C PHE A 142 -15.73 -0.09 15.78
N GLY A 143 -14.77 0.78 16.14
CA GLY A 143 -14.57 2.07 15.48
C GLY A 143 -14.28 1.95 13.98
N CYS A 144 -13.46 0.97 13.58
CA CYS A 144 -13.18 0.67 12.17
C CYS A 144 -14.43 0.18 11.43
N PHE A 145 -15.23 -0.68 12.06
CA PHE A 145 -16.45 -1.24 11.50
C PHE A 145 -17.51 -0.16 11.27
N LEU A 146 -17.82 0.64 12.29
CA LEU A 146 -18.82 1.71 12.15
C LEU A 146 -18.40 2.73 11.09
N ASN A 147 -17.12 3.10 11.02
CA ASN A 147 -16.61 3.96 9.96
C ASN A 147 -16.73 3.33 8.56
N ALA A 148 -16.50 2.02 8.42
CA ALA A 148 -16.72 1.32 7.16
C ALA A 148 -18.20 1.38 6.72
N GLN A 149 -19.13 1.26 7.67
CA GLN A 149 -20.57 1.38 7.39
C GLN A 149 -20.98 2.81 7.02
N LEU A 150 -20.41 3.84 7.67
CA LEU A 150 -20.60 5.25 7.27
C LEU A 150 -20.12 5.51 5.84
N LYS A 151 -18.97 4.94 5.45
CA LYS A 151 -18.50 4.99 4.06
C LYS A 151 -19.48 4.30 3.11
N LYS A 152 -19.98 3.11 3.46
CA LYS A 152 -21.00 2.38 2.68
C LYS A 152 -22.26 3.23 2.46
N ALA A 153 -22.69 4.01 3.46
CA ALA A 153 -23.83 4.94 3.32
C ALA A 153 -23.55 6.03 2.27
N ARG A 154 -22.35 6.62 2.26
CA ARG A 154 -21.94 7.62 1.26
C ARG A 154 -21.91 7.03 -0.15
N SER A 155 -21.34 5.84 -0.32
CA SER A 155 -21.28 5.16 -1.62
C SER A 155 -22.68 4.81 -2.13
N TYR A 156 -23.58 4.37 -1.25
CA TYR A 156 -24.97 4.09 -1.61
C TYR A 156 -25.72 5.35 -2.05
N LEU A 157 -25.48 6.50 -1.40
CA LEU A 157 -26.02 7.78 -1.84
C LEU A 157 -25.50 8.18 -3.23
N LEU A 158 -24.20 8.04 -3.49
CA LEU A 158 -23.63 8.32 -4.81
C LEU A 158 -24.25 7.44 -5.91
N GLU A 159 -24.42 6.15 -5.66
CA GLU A 159 -25.08 5.23 -6.60
C GLU A 159 -26.53 5.65 -6.86
N LEU A 160 -27.25 6.03 -5.79
CA LEU A 160 -28.62 6.52 -5.88
C LEU A 160 -28.70 7.78 -6.75
N MET A 161 -27.71 8.67 -6.69
CA MET A 161 -27.66 9.90 -7.49
C MET A 161 -27.29 9.67 -8.96
N ARG A 162 -26.58 8.58 -9.29
CA ARG A 162 -26.16 8.26 -10.66
C ARG A 162 -27.22 7.51 -11.48
N LYS A 163 -28.09 6.71 -10.84
CA LYS A 163 -29.06 5.84 -11.53
C LYS A 163 -30.35 6.57 -11.92
N GLN A 164 -31.05 6.05 -12.93
CA GLN A 164 -32.34 6.59 -13.41
C GLN A 164 -33.40 6.66 -12.28
N PRO A 165 -34.34 7.62 -12.33
CA PRO A 165 -35.28 7.92 -11.24
C PRO A 165 -36.26 6.78 -10.85
N SER A 166 -36.33 5.71 -11.65
CA SER A 166 -37.10 4.51 -11.30
C SER A 166 -36.60 3.92 -9.97
N HIS A 167 -37.47 3.87 -8.96
CA HIS A 167 -37.19 3.39 -7.59
C HIS A 167 -36.36 4.33 -6.68
N PHE A 168 -36.11 5.59 -7.06
CA PHE A 168 -35.37 6.55 -6.22
C PHE A 168 -35.94 6.64 -4.79
N ALA A 169 -37.26 6.85 -4.65
CA ALA A 169 -37.92 6.98 -3.35
C ALA A 169 -37.79 5.71 -2.48
N HIS A 170 -37.87 4.52 -3.08
CA HIS A 170 -37.71 3.27 -2.33
C HIS A 170 -36.27 3.08 -1.82
N ARG A 171 -35.28 3.33 -2.68
CA ARG A 171 -33.87 3.24 -2.32
C ARG A 171 -33.46 4.31 -1.30
N LEU A 172 -34.02 5.52 -1.41
CA LEU A 172 -33.84 6.58 -0.42
C LEU A 172 -34.35 6.14 0.96
N ARG A 173 -35.53 5.52 1.04
CA ARG A 173 -36.05 4.96 2.30
C ARG A 173 -35.19 3.83 2.87
N LEU A 174 -34.54 3.03 2.01
CA LEU A 174 -33.59 2.02 2.48
C LEU A 174 -32.33 2.67 3.08
N LEU A 175 -31.81 3.72 2.44
CA LEU A 175 -30.69 4.50 2.95
C LEU A 175 -31.04 5.19 4.28
N GLU A 176 -32.23 5.77 4.37
CA GLU A 176 -32.76 6.38 5.59
C GLU A 176 -32.80 5.36 6.74
N LYS A 177 -33.40 4.19 6.52
CA LYS A 177 -33.42 3.10 7.52
C LYS A 177 -32.01 2.64 7.91
N PHE A 178 -31.10 2.59 6.95
CA PHE A 178 -29.70 2.25 7.21
C PHE A 178 -29.01 3.30 8.10
N MET A 179 -29.23 4.60 7.81
CA MET A 179 -28.71 5.69 8.63
C MET A 179 -29.30 5.69 10.05
N VAL A 180 -30.60 5.46 10.20
CA VAL A 180 -31.24 5.33 11.52
C VAL A 180 -30.57 4.23 12.35
N ARG A 181 -30.30 3.06 11.75
CA ARG A 181 -29.60 1.96 12.43
C ARG A 181 -28.17 2.33 12.84
N LEU A 182 -27.45 3.07 11.99
CA LEU A 182 -26.11 3.56 12.31
C LEU A 182 -26.10 4.52 13.50
N LEU A 183 -27.04 5.47 13.51
CA LEU A 183 -27.22 6.43 14.60
C LEU A 183 -27.60 5.72 15.90
N GLN A 184 -28.51 4.74 15.84
CA GLN A 184 -28.89 3.90 16.97
C GLN A 184 -27.69 3.14 17.54
N ALA A 185 -26.89 2.49 16.68
CA ALA A 185 -25.72 1.74 17.13
C ALA A 185 -24.68 2.62 17.84
N LEU A 186 -24.44 3.84 17.35
CA LEU A 186 -23.56 4.79 18.03
C LEU A 186 -24.14 5.26 19.36
N SER A 187 -25.45 5.55 19.39
CA SER A 187 -26.16 5.92 20.62
C SER A 187 -26.08 4.82 21.68
N ASP A 188 -26.33 3.57 21.29
CA ASP A 188 -26.28 2.41 22.18
C ASP A 188 -24.86 2.18 22.73
N TYR A 189 -23.84 2.34 21.88
CA TYR A 189 -22.44 2.32 22.29
C TYR A 189 -22.14 3.41 23.35
N ARG A 190 -22.56 4.65 23.09
CA ARG A 190 -22.34 5.78 24.01
C ARG A 190 -23.07 5.56 25.34
N LEU A 191 -24.34 5.14 25.31
CA LEU A 191 -25.14 4.88 26.50
C LEU A 191 -24.56 3.75 27.36
N ARG A 192 -24.13 2.66 26.72
CA ARG A 192 -23.65 1.45 27.40
C ARG A 192 -22.27 1.62 28.02
N TYR A 193 -21.37 2.31 27.33
CA TYR A 193 -19.95 2.38 27.68
C TYR A 193 -19.47 3.77 28.09
N MET A 194 -19.81 4.82 27.33
CA MET A 194 -19.15 6.12 27.50
C MET A 194 -19.46 6.79 28.84
N HIS A 195 -20.68 6.64 29.36
CA HIS A 195 -21.00 7.13 30.70
C HIS A 195 -20.07 6.52 31.78
N LYS A 196 -19.80 5.21 31.71
CA LYS A 196 -18.88 4.55 32.65
C LYS A 196 -17.44 5.02 32.44
N VAL A 197 -16.99 5.09 31.20
CA VAL A 197 -15.63 5.52 30.82
C VAL A 197 -15.30 6.92 31.32
N ARG A 198 -16.27 7.84 31.28
CA ARG A 198 -16.09 9.24 31.70
C ARG A 198 -16.14 9.40 33.22
N HIS A 199 -17.11 8.77 33.89
CA HIS A 199 -17.35 9.01 35.32
C HIS A 199 -16.67 8.02 36.28
N GLN A 200 -16.25 6.84 35.81
CA GLN A 200 -15.67 5.78 36.66
C GLN A 200 -14.18 5.54 36.36
N SER A 201 -13.43 6.61 36.06
CA SER A 201 -12.04 6.53 35.58
C SER A 201 -11.06 5.82 36.53
N TYR A 202 -11.33 5.79 37.82
CA TYR A 202 -10.52 5.11 38.84
C TYR A 202 -10.72 3.58 38.84
N LEU A 203 -11.77 3.08 38.18
CA LEU A 203 -12.10 1.65 38.07
C LEU A 203 -11.74 1.07 36.70
N MET A 204 -10.77 1.64 36.00
CA MET A 204 -10.34 1.17 34.68
C MET A 204 -8.85 1.40 34.44
N GLU A 205 -8.27 0.55 33.61
CA GLU A 205 -6.92 0.74 33.11
C GLU A 205 -6.86 1.97 32.17
N PRO A 206 -5.78 2.76 32.22
CA PRO A 206 -5.65 3.98 31.42
C PRO A 206 -5.77 3.75 29.90
N GLU A 207 -5.22 2.66 29.38
CA GLU A 207 -5.27 2.38 27.93
C GLU A 207 -6.68 1.99 27.47
N VAL A 208 -7.46 1.27 28.28
CA VAL A 208 -8.88 1.00 27.99
C VAL A 208 -9.67 2.30 27.93
N ARG A 209 -9.52 3.16 28.95
CA ARG A 209 -10.18 4.48 28.98
C ARG A 209 -9.86 5.29 27.74
N LYS A 210 -8.57 5.38 27.39
CA LYS A 210 -8.07 6.07 26.22
C LYS A 210 -8.62 5.49 24.92
N ALA A 211 -8.71 4.17 24.78
CA ALA A 211 -9.28 3.54 23.60
C ALA A 211 -10.74 3.95 23.36
N PHE A 212 -11.59 3.91 24.40
CA PHE A 212 -12.97 4.35 24.29
C PHE A 212 -13.11 5.83 23.94
N LEU A 213 -12.38 6.71 24.65
CA LEU A 213 -12.44 8.16 24.39
C LEU A 213 -12.00 8.51 22.96
N LEU A 214 -10.88 7.96 22.49
CA LEU A 214 -10.36 8.25 21.15
C LEU A 214 -11.22 7.62 20.05
N VAL A 215 -11.82 6.45 20.28
CA VAL A 215 -12.73 5.84 19.30
C VAL A 215 -14.04 6.63 19.21
N ASP A 216 -14.64 7.03 20.34
CA ASP A 216 -15.85 7.85 20.34
C ASP A 216 -15.63 9.21 19.65
N GLU A 217 -14.52 9.89 19.95
CA GLU A 217 -14.15 11.14 19.30
C GLU A 217 -13.92 10.96 17.79
N TYR A 218 -13.22 9.89 17.39
CA TYR A 218 -13.04 9.55 15.98
C TYR A 218 -14.38 9.35 15.27
N LEU A 219 -15.29 8.57 15.87
CA LEU A 219 -16.61 8.30 15.31
C LEU A 219 -17.48 9.55 15.22
N SER A 220 -17.38 10.45 16.21
CA SER A 220 -18.02 11.76 16.19
C SER A 220 -17.62 12.57 14.95
N TYR A 221 -16.32 12.64 14.64
CA TYR A 221 -15.82 13.31 13.44
C TYR A 221 -16.26 12.65 12.13
N ARG A 222 -16.21 11.32 12.08
CA ARG A 222 -16.62 10.57 10.87
C ARG A 222 -18.13 10.67 10.63
N LEU A 223 -18.94 10.72 11.68
CA LEU A 223 -20.38 10.90 11.59
C LEU A 223 -20.70 12.29 11.03
N GLU A 224 -20.19 13.36 11.64
CA GLU A 224 -20.41 14.74 11.16
C GLU A 224 -20.06 14.88 9.68
N ALA A 225 -18.85 14.46 9.27
CA ALA A 225 -18.42 14.54 7.88
C ALA A 225 -19.34 13.77 6.92
N THR A 226 -19.87 12.62 7.36
CA THR A 226 -20.81 11.82 6.57
C THR A 226 -22.16 12.51 6.45
N LEU A 227 -22.70 13.03 7.55
CA LEU A 227 -23.99 13.71 7.57
C LEU A 227 -23.95 15.00 6.73
N ILE A 228 -22.90 15.83 6.86
CA ILE A 228 -22.72 17.05 6.03
C ILE A 228 -22.68 16.68 4.55
N TYR A 229 -21.86 15.69 4.18
CA TYR A 229 -21.72 15.23 2.80
C TYR A 229 -23.07 14.79 2.20
N MET A 230 -23.86 14.06 2.98
CA MET A 230 -25.17 13.58 2.55
C MET A 230 -26.19 14.72 2.47
N PHE A 231 -26.22 15.59 3.47
CA PHE A 231 -27.11 16.74 3.54
C PHE A 231 -26.91 17.66 2.33
N GLN A 232 -25.69 18.08 2.04
CA GLN A 232 -25.36 18.95 0.90
C GLN A 232 -25.80 18.38 -0.46
N ARG A 233 -25.81 17.06 -0.61
CA ARG A 233 -26.21 16.39 -1.86
C ARG A 233 -27.72 16.24 -2.00
N LEU A 234 -28.44 16.23 -0.88
CA LEU A 234 -29.89 16.07 -0.81
C LEU A 234 -30.62 17.41 -0.71
N ASP A 235 -29.94 18.45 -0.22
CA ASP A 235 -30.52 19.77 -0.01
C ASP A 235 -31.09 20.36 -1.31
N GLY A 236 -32.27 20.98 -1.18
CA GLY A 236 -33.04 21.54 -2.30
C GLY A 236 -33.62 20.52 -3.30
N ARG A 237 -33.52 19.21 -3.06
CA ARG A 237 -34.09 18.19 -3.96
C ARG A 237 -35.51 17.76 -3.53
N PRO A 238 -36.47 17.71 -4.46
CA PRO A 238 -37.84 17.31 -4.14
C PRO A 238 -37.91 15.84 -3.71
N GLY A 239 -38.66 15.56 -2.64
CA GLY A 239 -38.86 14.22 -2.08
C GLY A 239 -37.72 13.73 -1.18
N CYS A 240 -36.78 14.62 -0.83
CA CYS A 240 -35.67 14.34 0.10
C CYS A 240 -35.81 15.10 1.43
N GLU A 241 -36.88 15.88 1.61
CA GLU A 241 -37.04 16.83 2.72
C GLU A 241 -37.05 16.14 4.08
N GLU A 242 -37.81 15.05 4.23
CA GLU A 242 -37.88 14.27 5.48
C GLU A 242 -36.50 13.70 5.87
N PHE A 243 -35.77 13.18 4.89
CA PHE A 243 -34.44 12.65 5.14
C PHE A 243 -33.42 13.75 5.42
N GLY A 244 -33.51 14.89 4.72
CA GLY A 244 -32.71 16.08 5.01
C GLY A 244 -32.90 16.57 6.45
N GLN A 245 -34.15 16.65 6.92
CA GLN A 245 -34.48 17.00 8.32
C GLN A 245 -33.92 16.01 9.34
N LEU A 246 -33.94 14.71 9.04
CA LEU A 246 -33.30 13.68 9.89
C LEU A 246 -31.79 13.91 10.00
N LEU A 247 -31.11 14.17 8.88
CA LEU A 247 -29.66 14.41 8.85
C LEU A 247 -29.29 15.69 9.61
N GLU A 248 -30.07 16.77 9.43
CA GLU A 248 -29.87 18.04 10.14
C GLU A 248 -30.09 17.88 11.66
N SER A 249 -31.15 17.17 12.05
CA SER A 249 -31.43 16.89 13.47
C SER A 249 -30.31 16.04 14.12
N ALA A 250 -29.79 15.06 13.39
CA ALA A 250 -28.66 14.24 13.83
C ALA A 250 -27.36 15.05 13.94
N LEU A 251 -27.12 15.99 13.02
CA LEU A 251 -26.00 16.93 13.11
C LEU A 251 -26.11 17.83 14.33
N GLY A 252 -27.29 18.39 14.59
CA GLY A 252 -27.56 19.22 15.77
C GLY A 252 -27.25 18.45 17.07
N ALA A 253 -27.78 17.23 17.19
CA ALA A 253 -27.53 16.36 18.34
C ALA A 253 -26.03 16.03 18.52
N GLU A 254 -25.29 15.83 17.42
CA GLU A 254 -23.85 15.57 17.49
C GLU A 254 -23.05 16.81 17.92
N MET A 255 -23.46 18.01 17.50
CA MET A 255 -22.82 19.26 17.94
C MET A 255 -23.07 19.52 19.43
N GLU A 256 -24.30 19.30 19.91
CA GLU A 256 -24.63 19.36 21.34
C GLU A 256 -23.79 18.37 22.16
N TYR A 257 -23.67 17.13 21.66
CA TYR A 257 -22.82 16.12 22.27
C TYR A 257 -21.36 16.58 22.41
N ARG A 258 -20.78 17.11 21.33
CA ARG A 258 -19.40 17.63 21.37
C ARG A 258 -19.22 18.79 22.34
N ALA A 259 -20.22 19.67 22.44
CA ALA A 259 -20.19 20.79 23.38
C ALA A 259 -20.22 20.32 24.84
N ILE A 260 -21.05 19.32 25.17
CA ILE A 260 -21.12 18.73 26.51
C ILE A 260 -19.80 18.05 26.88
N GLU A 261 -19.15 17.42 25.90
CA GLU A 261 -17.95 16.60 26.12
C GLU A 261 -16.63 17.35 25.87
N ASP A 262 -16.69 18.68 25.72
CA ASP A 262 -15.54 19.57 25.52
C ASP A 262 -14.64 19.13 24.34
N LEU A 263 -15.27 18.63 23.26
CA LEU A 263 -14.60 18.29 22.02
C LEU A 263 -14.42 19.54 21.14
N ILE A 264 -13.42 19.52 20.24
CA ILE A 264 -13.12 20.68 19.39
C ILE A 264 -14.30 20.96 18.45
N LEU A 265 -14.87 22.15 18.57
CA LEU A 265 -15.92 22.69 17.70
C LEU A 265 -15.34 23.75 16.76
N LEU A 266 -15.73 23.68 15.49
CA LEU A 266 -15.36 24.67 14.48
C LEU A 266 -16.49 25.68 14.30
N SER A 267 -16.13 26.94 14.09
CA SER A 267 -17.02 28.02 13.72
C SER A 267 -16.34 28.94 12.70
N HIS A 268 -17.12 29.81 12.06
CA HIS A 268 -16.58 30.78 11.10
C HIS A 268 -15.54 31.74 11.74
N GLN A 269 -15.58 31.90 13.07
CA GLN A 269 -14.66 32.77 13.81
C GLN A 269 -13.49 32.00 14.46
N THR A 270 -13.35 30.71 14.16
CA THR A 270 -12.29 29.89 14.75
C THR A 270 -10.90 30.31 14.25
N ASP A 271 -9.99 30.53 15.20
CA ASP A 271 -8.60 30.85 14.94
C ASP A 271 -7.90 29.80 14.05
N VAL A 272 -6.89 30.25 13.30
CA VAL A 272 -6.10 29.38 12.41
C VAL A 272 -5.46 28.22 13.21
N SER A 273 -4.93 28.50 14.40
CA SER A 273 -4.29 27.49 15.26
C SER A 273 -5.25 26.38 15.70
N VAL A 274 -6.51 26.71 15.96
CA VAL A 274 -7.53 25.74 16.35
C VAL A 274 -7.93 24.88 15.14
N ARG A 275 -8.02 25.47 13.94
CA ARG A 275 -8.25 24.72 12.70
C ARG A 275 -7.11 23.75 12.39
N GLU A 276 -5.86 24.18 12.56
CA GLU A 276 -4.68 23.31 12.46
C GLU A 276 -4.73 22.16 13.47
N THR A 277 -5.06 22.47 14.72
CA THR A 277 -5.18 21.48 15.80
C THR A 277 -6.27 20.45 15.49
N TYR A 278 -7.43 20.91 15.01
CA TYR A 278 -8.52 20.04 14.58
C TYR A 278 -8.05 19.05 13.50
N TYR A 279 -7.43 19.57 12.42
CA TYR A 279 -6.97 18.74 11.30
C TYR A 279 -5.89 17.74 11.74
N TYR A 280 -4.89 18.22 12.49
CA TYR A 280 -3.83 17.37 13.03
C TYR A 280 -4.39 16.26 13.93
N ARG A 281 -5.35 16.59 14.80
CA ARG A 281 -6.00 15.65 15.71
C ARG A 281 -6.79 14.58 14.96
N LEU A 282 -7.52 14.94 13.91
CA LEU A 282 -8.24 13.99 13.07
C LEU A 282 -7.29 12.95 12.45
N GLY A 283 -6.12 13.39 11.96
CA GLY A 283 -5.09 12.50 11.43
C GLY A 283 -4.56 11.52 12.48
N LEU A 284 -4.33 11.98 13.71
CA LEU A 284 -3.90 11.13 14.82
C LEU A 284 -4.97 10.10 15.23
N LEU A 285 -6.24 10.52 15.30
CA LEU A 285 -7.37 9.64 15.61
C LEU A 285 -7.52 8.53 14.56
N LYS A 286 -7.49 8.89 13.26
CA LYS A 286 -7.52 7.93 12.15
C LYS A 286 -6.39 6.90 12.27
N LYS A 287 -5.17 7.36 12.56
CA LYS A 287 -4.00 6.48 12.76
C LYS A 287 -4.18 5.56 13.97
N TYR A 288 -4.60 6.09 15.11
CA TYR A 288 -4.78 5.32 16.34
C TYR A 288 -5.83 4.21 16.22
N VAL A 289 -6.99 4.53 15.63
CA VAL A 289 -8.09 3.59 15.45
C VAL A 289 -7.76 2.55 14.39
N SER A 290 -7.19 2.97 13.24
CA SER A 290 -6.90 2.06 12.12
C SER A 290 -5.70 1.15 12.34
N ASP A 291 -4.79 1.49 13.27
CA ASP A 291 -3.59 0.70 13.61
C ASP A 291 -3.89 -0.78 13.87
N VAL A 292 -5.07 -1.09 14.45
CA VAL A 292 -5.51 -2.46 14.72
C VAL A 292 -5.60 -3.33 13.47
N LEU A 293 -5.75 -2.75 12.28
CA LEU A 293 -5.86 -3.47 11.01
C LEU A 293 -4.51 -3.64 10.30
N TYR A 294 -3.47 -2.90 10.69
CA TYR A 294 -2.20 -2.89 9.96
C TYR A 294 -1.31 -4.08 10.34
N LEU A 295 -0.64 -4.65 9.33
CA LEU A 295 0.38 -5.66 9.54
C LEU A 295 1.71 -5.02 9.93
N GLN A 296 2.37 -5.66 10.89
CA GLN A 296 3.75 -5.33 11.24
C GLN A 296 4.69 -5.97 10.24
N GLN A 297 5.51 -5.15 9.60
CA GLN A 297 6.51 -5.59 8.64
C GLN A 297 7.89 -5.55 9.29
N THR A 298 8.53 -6.70 9.44
CA THR A 298 9.90 -6.80 9.95
C THR A 298 10.86 -7.18 8.83
N ASN A 299 11.89 -6.35 8.60
CA ASN A 299 12.87 -6.59 7.54
C ASN A 299 13.76 -7.80 7.90
N VAL A 300 13.77 -8.78 7.01
CA VAL A 300 14.63 -9.96 7.12
C VAL A 300 16.03 -9.59 6.62
N ARG A 301 16.88 -9.07 7.51
CA ARG A 301 18.25 -8.66 7.16
C ARG A 301 19.13 -9.87 6.76
N LYS A 302 19.13 -10.25 5.47
CA LYS A 302 20.01 -11.28 4.90
C LYS A 302 21.41 -10.79 4.51
N ASP A 303 21.67 -9.49 4.65
CA ASP A 303 22.89 -8.83 4.21
C ASP A 303 24.18 -9.39 4.88
N LYS A 304 24.05 -10.00 6.07
CA LYS A 304 25.19 -10.63 6.77
C LYS A 304 25.62 -11.96 6.13
N ALA A 305 24.68 -12.79 5.68
CA ALA A 305 24.99 -14.08 5.05
C ALA A 305 25.66 -13.88 3.67
N TYR A 306 25.19 -12.89 2.91
CA TYR A 306 25.75 -12.51 1.62
C TYR A 306 27.19 -11.96 1.75
N ARG A 307 27.41 -11.02 2.69
CA ARG A 307 28.75 -10.49 2.97
C ARG A 307 29.72 -11.61 3.35
N ASN A 308 29.25 -12.61 4.10
CA ASN A 308 30.06 -13.76 4.47
C ASN A 308 30.38 -14.68 3.27
N LEU A 309 29.45 -14.92 2.35
CA LEU A 309 29.70 -15.73 1.16
C LEU A 309 30.70 -15.05 0.20
N VAL A 310 30.56 -13.74 -0.02
CA VAL A 310 31.50 -12.99 -0.86
C VAL A 310 32.86 -12.85 -0.19
N ALA A 311 32.90 -12.66 1.14
CA ALA A 311 34.14 -12.70 1.89
C ALA A 311 34.81 -14.09 1.81
N ALA A 312 34.03 -15.17 1.88
CA ALA A 312 34.53 -16.54 1.75
C ALA A 312 35.06 -16.84 0.34
N ALA A 313 34.35 -16.42 -0.71
CA ALA A 313 34.81 -16.56 -2.10
C ALA A 313 36.09 -15.75 -2.35
N GLY A 314 36.16 -14.51 -1.85
CA GLY A 314 37.36 -13.69 -1.92
C GLY A 314 38.54 -14.29 -1.14
N ALA A 315 38.29 -14.90 0.03
CA ALA A 315 39.30 -15.58 0.82
C ALA A 315 39.82 -16.85 0.13
N ALA A 316 38.93 -17.64 -0.48
CA ALA A 316 39.29 -18.84 -1.24
C ALA A 316 40.15 -18.50 -2.47
N LEU A 317 39.79 -17.47 -3.23
CA LEU A 317 40.59 -16.96 -4.35
C LEU A 317 41.96 -16.45 -3.88
N ALA A 318 42.00 -15.71 -2.76
CA ALA A 318 43.26 -15.24 -2.18
C ALA A 318 44.16 -16.40 -1.72
N ALA A 319 43.60 -17.47 -1.16
CA ALA A 319 44.35 -18.65 -0.72
C ALA A 319 44.89 -19.47 -1.90
N LEU A 320 44.07 -19.69 -2.94
CA LEU A 320 44.50 -20.34 -4.18
C LEU A 320 45.65 -19.57 -4.83
N TRP A 321 45.54 -18.24 -4.88
CA TRP A 321 46.57 -17.40 -5.45
C TRP A 321 47.86 -17.38 -4.61
N ALA A 322 47.76 -17.29 -3.29
CA ALA A 322 48.92 -17.38 -2.40
C ALA A 322 49.65 -18.73 -2.55
N GLY A 323 48.90 -19.83 -2.63
CA GLY A 323 49.45 -21.16 -2.90
C GLY A 323 50.19 -21.25 -4.23
N LEU A 324 49.69 -20.60 -5.29
CA LEU A 324 50.38 -20.54 -6.59
C LEU A 324 51.69 -19.73 -6.52
N VAL A 325 51.71 -18.61 -5.80
CA VAL A 325 52.92 -17.80 -5.61
C VAL A 325 53.98 -18.56 -4.80
N ASP A 326 53.56 -19.25 -3.73
CA ASP A 326 54.47 -20.09 -2.93
C ASP A 326 54.98 -21.29 -3.72
N LEU A 327 54.15 -21.91 -4.56
CA LEU A 327 54.54 -22.97 -5.47
C LEU A 327 55.57 -22.47 -6.49
N GLN A 328 55.33 -21.31 -7.11
CA GLN A 328 56.27 -20.68 -8.03
C GLN A 328 57.60 -20.38 -7.31
N ARG A 329 57.55 -19.76 -6.13
CA ARG A 329 58.74 -19.49 -5.31
C ARG A 329 59.51 -20.76 -4.99
N PHE A 330 58.83 -21.85 -4.65
CA PHE A 330 59.43 -23.16 -4.40
C PHE A 330 60.14 -23.70 -5.65
N TYR A 331 59.51 -23.68 -6.82
CA TYR A 331 60.14 -24.12 -8.07
C TYR A 331 61.35 -23.26 -8.47
N PHE A 332 61.30 -21.94 -8.24
CA PHE A 332 62.43 -21.04 -8.52
C PHE A 332 63.60 -21.20 -7.53
N LEU A 333 63.35 -21.60 -6.29
CA LEU A 333 64.39 -21.83 -5.28
C LEU A 333 64.99 -23.25 -5.35
N ASN A 334 64.23 -24.23 -5.83
CA ASN A 334 64.61 -25.65 -5.79
C ASN A 334 65.08 -26.24 -7.12
N GLN A 335 65.40 -25.45 -8.15
CA GLN A 335 66.15 -25.99 -9.30
C GLN A 335 67.59 -26.31 -8.86
N PRO A 336 67.97 -27.61 -8.77
CA PRO A 336 69.32 -28.02 -8.42
C PRO A 336 70.06 -28.33 -9.73
N GLY A 337 70.89 -27.41 -10.23
CA GLY A 337 71.66 -27.70 -11.43
C GLY A 337 72.42 -26.50 -12.00
N GLU A 338 73.71 -26.48 -11.71
CA GLU A 338 74.81 -25.91 -12.51
C GLU A 338 74.81 -24.41 -12.87
N GLY A 339 75.63 -23.66 -12.12
CA GLY A 339 76.42 -22.53 -12.63
C GLY A 339 75.68 -21.35 -13.25
N VAL A 340 75.20 -20.40 -12.43
CA VAL A 340 74.84 -19.05 -12.90
C VAL A 340 75.59 -17.99 -12.08
N PRO A 341 76.30 -17.02 -12.69
CA PRO A 341 77.18 -16.09 -11.98
C PRO A 341 76.41 -15.09 -11.10
N PHE A 342 77.07 -14.63 -10.03
CA PHE A 342 76.59 -13.73 -8.98
C PHE A 342 76.15 -12.31 -9.41
N SER A 343 75.89 -12.03 -10.69
CA SER A 343 75.33 -10.75 -11.18
C SER A 343 73.79 -10.70 -11.23
N ASP A 344 73.13 -11.81 -10.90
CA ASP A 344 71.69 -12.02 -11.15
C ASP A 344 70.81 -11.82 -9.90
N PHE A 345 71.41 -11.53 -8.73
CA PHE A 345 70.67 -11.32 -7.48
C PHE A 345 69.77 -10.07 -7.53
N GLY A 346 70.26 -8.97 -8.12
CA GLY A 346 69.48 -7.74 -8.28
C GLY A 346 68.27 -7.93 -9.20
N ILE A 347 68.43 -8.69 -10.29
CA ILE A 347 67.34 -8.98 -11.24
C ILE A 347 66.33 -9.95 -10.62
N ARG A 348 66.78 -10.98 -9.90
CA ARG A 348 65.89 -11.90 -9.18
C ARG A 348 65.14 -11.22 -8.04
N PHE A 349 65.81 -10.36 -7.25
CA PHE A 349 65.17 -9.56 -6.21
C PHE A 349 64.18 -8.57 -6.80
N PHE A 350 64.55 -7.86 -7.86
CA PHE A 350 63.67 -6.96 -8.58
C PHE A 350 62.45 -7.69 -9.16
N LEU A 351 62.63 -8.86 -9.79
CA LEU A 351 61.54 -9.68 -10.30
C LEU A 351 60.65 -10.20 -9.17
N ILE A 352 61.19 -10.64 -8.04
CA ILE A 352 60.40 -11.07 -6.87
C ILE A 352 59.58 -9.90 -6.30
N VAL A 353 60.17 -8.71 -6.19
CA VAL A 353 59.46 -7.52 -5.70
C VAL A 353 58.42 -7.06 -6.71
N VAL A 354 58.75 -6.99 -8.00
CA VAL A 354 57.81 -6.57 -9.06
C VAL A 354 56.69 -7.59 -9.22
N ILE A 355 56.99 -8.88 -9.32
CA ILE A 355 55.98 -9.95 -9.39
C ILE A 355 55.19 -9.99 -8.08
N GLY A 356 55.81 -9.80 -6.93
CA GLY A 356 55.14 -9.75 -5.62
C GLY A 356 54.20 -8.55 -5.49
N VAL A 357 54.61 -7.36 -5.94
CA VAL A 357 53.80 -6.14 -5.96
C VAL A 357 52.68 -6.24 -6.99
N VAL A 358 52.97 -6.72 -8.20
CA VAL A 358 51.95 -6.97 -9.24
C VAL A 358 50.97 -8.04 -8.76
N ALA A 359 51.43 -9.12 -8.15
CA ALA A 359 50.59 -10.17 -7.57
C ALA A 359 49.75 -9.66 -6.39
N TYR A 360 50.28 -8.72 -5.60
CA TYR A 360 49.54 -8.07 -4.52
C TYR A 360 48.44 -7.15 -5.07
N ILE A 361 48.76 -6.30 -6.05
CA ILE A 361 47.79 -5.45 -6.75
C ILE A 361 46.73 -6.31 -7.45
N PHE A 362 47.14 -7.41 -8.08
CA PHE A 362 46.24 -8.34 -8.77
C PHE A 362 45.35 -9.10 -7.77
N LYS A 363 45.88 -9.50 -6.60
CA LYS A 363 45.09 -10.07 -5.49
C LYS A 363 44.01 -9.09 -5.02
N ASP A 364 44.39 -7.82 -4.85
CA ASP A 364 43.45 -6.79 -4.39
C ASP A 364 42.40 -6.47 -5.47
N ARG A 365 42.81 -6.36 -6.74
CA ARG A 365 41.90 -6.15 -7.87
C ARG A 365 41.01 -7.34 -8.18
N ILE A 366 41.48 -8.58 -8.09
CA ILE A 366 40.62 -9.76 -8.19
C ILE A 366 39.60 -9.77 -7.05
N LYS A 367 40.00 -9.44 -5.82
CA LYS A 367 39.08 -9.39 -4.68
C LYS A 367 38.00 -8.31 -4.87
N GLU A 368 38.37 -7.14 -5.38
CA GLU A 368 37.42 -6.07 -5.72
C GLU A 368 36.53 -6.43 -6.91
N SER A 369 37.11 -6.85 -8.04
CA SER A 369 36.36 -7.21 -9.25
C SER A 369 35.50 -8.46 -9.06
N SER A 370 35.93 -9.45 -8.29
CA SER A 370 35.09 -10.60 -7.93
C SER A 370 33.96 -10.17 -7.01
N ARG A 371 34.23 -9.32 -6.01
CA ARG A 371 33.18 -8.78 -5.15
C ARG A 371 32.13 -8.06 -5.98
N GLU A 372 32.54 -7.17 -6.88
CA GLU A 372 31.62 -6.43 -7.75
C GLU A 372 30.89 -7.34 -8.75
N PHE A 373 31.61 -8.23 -9.44
CA PHE A 373 31.02 -9.18 -10.39
C PHE A 373 30.01 -10.14 -9.73
N PHE A 374 30.36 -10.73 -8.59
CA PHE A 374 29.43 -11.58 -7.84
C PHE A 374 28.31 -10.75 -7.21
N TYR A 375 28.58 -9.53 -6.73
CA TYR A 375 27.56 -8.62 -6.20
C TYR A 375 26.53 -8.28 -7.29
N GLU A 376 26.96 -7.90 -8.49
CA GLU A 376 26.06 -7.56 -9.59
C GLU A 376 25.31 -8.77 -10.14
N ARG A 377 26.00 -9.91 -10.35
CA ARG A 377 25.40 -11.10 -10.96
C ARG A 377 24.46 -11.85 -10.02
N LEU A 378 24.78 -11.96 -8.73
CA LEU A 378 23.89 -12.59 -7.74
C LEU A 378 22.70 -11.70 -7.39
N LYS A 379 22.88 -10.38 -7.35
CA LYS A 379 21.81 -9.42 -7.05
C LYS A 379 20.75 -9.34 -8.15
N GLN A 380 21.05 -9.75 -9.39
CA GLN A 380 20.06 -9.79 -10.48
C GLN A 380 18.89 -10.76 -10.17
N ASN A 381 19.16 -11.89 -9.52
CA ASN A 381 18.14 -12.92 -9.26
C ASN A 381 17.60 -12.90 -7.83
N LEU A 382 18.17 -12.08 -6.94
CA LEU A 382 17.76 -11.99 -5.55
C LEU A 382 16.75 -10.85 -5.33
N PRO A 383 15.81 -11.03 -4.38
CA PRO A 383 14.94 -9.94 -3.96
C PRO A 383 15.76 -8.82 -3.29
N ASP A 384 15.31 -7.59 -3.48
CA ASP A 384 15.95 -6.39 -2.93
C ASP A 384 15.63 -6.24 -1.45
N PHE A 385 14.37 -6.51 -1.11
CA PHE A 385 13.88 -6.54 0.26
C PHE A 385 13.04 -7.79 0.49
N GLU A 386 13.14 -8.34 1.69
CA GLU A 386 12.28 -9.42 2.18
C GLU A 386 11.75 -9.04 3.56
N PHE A 387 10.44 -9.10 3.72
CA PHE A 387 9.72 -8.72 4.94
C PHE A 387 8.95 -9.92 5.46
N GLU A 388 8.95 -10.11 6.78
CA GLU A 388 7.95 -10.95 7.45
C GLU A 388 6.76 -10.08 7.84
N MET A 389 5.57 -10.63 7.62
CA MET A 389 4.30 -9.95 7.86
C MET A 389 3.61 -10.62 9.05
N ASN A 390 3.43 -9.86 10.12
CA ASN A 390 2.81 -10.35 11.35
C ASN A 390 1.60 -9.50 11.72
N TYR A 391 0.50 -10.14 12.09
CA TYR A 391 -0.69 -9.51 12.63
C TYR A 391 -0.73 -9.67 14.14
N ARG A 392 -0.92 -8.58 14.89
CA ARG A 392 -1.10 -8.65 16.34
C ARG A 392 -2.56 -8.92 16.66
N TYR A 393 -2.80 -9.93 17.47
CA TYR A 393 -4.14 -10.27 17.93
C TYR A 393 -4.11 -10.73 19.38
N TYR A 394 -5.25 -10.62 20.06
CA TYR A 394 -5.45 -11.21 21.36
C TYR A 394 -5.82 -12.68 21.25
N ASP A 395 -5.02 -13.56 21.86
CA ASP A 395 -5.31 -15.00 21.91
C ASP A 395 -6.20 -15.31 23.13
N HIS A 396 -7.44 -15.75 22.88
CA HIS A 396 -8.41 -16.09 23.93
C HIS A 396 -7.97 -17.27 24.80
N GLN A 397 -7.21 -18.23 24.25
CA GLN A 397 -6.74 -19.41 24.99
C GLN A 397 -5.57 -19.04 25.88
N ALA A 398 -4.61 -18.30 25.34
CA ALA A 398 -3.40 -17.88 26.06
C ALA A 398 -3.61 -16.64 26.93
N LYS A 399 -4.76 -15.96 26.83
CA LYS A 399 -5.11 -14.71 27.52
C LYS A 399 -4.01 -13.63 27.39
N THR A 400 -3.37 -13.57 26.24
CA THR A 400 -2.21 -12.71 25.98
C THR A 400 -2.19 -12.27 24.52
N GLU A 401 -1.55 -11.14 24.25
CA GLU A 401 -1.28 -10.70 22.87
C GLU A 401 -0.25 -11.62 22.21
N ARG A 402 -0.56 -12.06 21.00
CA ARG A 402 0.34 -12.84 20.15
C ARG A 402 0.44 -12.24 18.76
N ALA A 403 1.52 -12.59 18.08
CA ALA A 403 1.74 -12.22 16.69
C ALA A 403 1.45 -13.44 15.81
N LEU A 404 0.37 -13.38 15.02
CA LEU A 404 0.09 -14.34 13.98
C LEU A 404 0.95 -14.02 12.76
N LYS A 405 1.72 -15.00 12.29
CA LYS A 405 2.48 -14.84 11.06
C LYS A 405 1.56 -15.01 9.86
N ILE A 406 1.34 -13.93 9.12
CA ILE A 406 0.52 -13.93 7.91
C ILE A 406 1.32 -14.46 6.71
N GLY A 407 2.62 -14.15 6.66
CA GLY A 407 3.44 -14.61 5.54
C GLY A 407 4.75 -13.84 5.36
N LYS A 408 5.28 -13.90 4.13
CA LYS A 408 6.48 -13.17 3.69
C LYS A 408 6.20 -12.37 2.43
N SER A 409 6.80 -11.19 2.32
CA SER A 409 6.76 -10.35 1.13
C SER A 409 8.18 -10.10 0.61
N ARG A 410 8.39 -10.25 -0.70
CA ARG A 410 9.66 -10.00 -1.39
C ARG A 410 9.44 -8.95 -2.45
N GLN A 411 10.34 -7.98 -2.52
CA GLN A 411 10.25 -6.86 -3.45
C GLN A 411 11.49 -6.79 -4.32
N ASN A 412 11.31 -6.43 -5.58
CA ASN A 412 12.39 -6.28 -6.57
C ASN A 412 12.09 -5.12 -7.52
N MET A 413 13.05 -4.22 -7.75
CA MET A 413 12.95 -3.18 -8.79
C MET A 413 14.10 -3.27 -9.79
N ARG A 414 13.79 -3.34 -11.09
CA ARG A 414 14.79 -3.37 -12.17
C ARG A 414 14.36 -2.50 -13.34
N PHE A 415 15.32 -1.91 -14.04
CA PHE A 415 15.10 -1.44 -15.40
C PHE A 415 15.25 -2.61 -16.37
N ILE A 416 14.26 -2.78 -17.24
CA ILE A 416 14.24 -3.85 -18.25
C ILE A 416 14.22 -3.26 -19.66
N THR A 417 14.72 -4.03 -20.61
CA THR A 417 14.69 -3.67 -22.04
C THR A 417 13.41 -4.18 -22.67
N LYS A 418 13.02 -3.62 -23.83
CA LYS A 418 11.82 -4.07 -24.56
C LYS A 418 11.88 -5.56 -24.92
N ALA A 419 13.07 -6.12 -25.16
CA ALA A 419 13.25 -7.54 -25.46
C ALA A 419 13.04 -8.46 -24.24
N ALA A 420 13.17 -7.92 -23.02
CA ALA A 420 12.96 -8.68 -21.78
C ALA A 420 11.53 -8.53 -21.22
N LEU A 421 10.66 -7.77 -21.91
CA LEU A 421 9.25 -7.65 -21.53
C LEU A 421 8.50 -8.95 -21.83
N PRO A 422 7.62 -9.41 -20.93
CA PRO A 422 6.67 -10.46 -21.25
C PRO A 422 5.81 -10.06 -22.47
N PRO A 423 5.54 -10.97 -23.43
CA PRO A 423 4.75 -10.68 -24.62
C PRO A 423 3.38 -10.06 -24.31
N GLU A 424 2.72 -10.53 -23.25
CA GLU A 424 1.41 -10.06 -22.81
C GLU A 424 1.47 -8.61 -22.33
N VAL A 425 2.53 -8.24 -21.61
CA VAL A 425 2.74 -6.85 -21.16
C VAL A 425 3.01 -5.94 -22.35
N SER A 426 3.78 -6.41 -23.34
CA SER A 426 4.00 -5.67 -24.60
C SER A 426 2.69 -5.47 -25.35
N TYR A 427 1.86 -6.51 -25.45
CA TYR A 427 0.54 -6.44 -26.07
C TYR A 427 -0.37 -5.43 -25.36
N VAL A 428 -0.48 -5.50 -24.03
CA VAL A 428 -1.27 -4.54 -23.23
C VAL A 428 -0.78 -3.11 -23.41
N ARG A 429 0.55 -2.91 -23.55
CA ARG A 429 1.15 -1.59 -23.81
C ARG A 429 0.78 -1.03 -25.18
N GLU A 430 0.57 -1.90 -26.17
CA GLU A 430 0.22 -1.53 -27.54
C GLU A 430 -1.27 -1.20 -27.72
N LEU A 431 -2.15 -1.73 -26.86
CA LEU A 431 -3.58 -1.39 -26.87
C LEU A 431 -3.83 0.12 -26.82
N GLY A 432 -4.74 0.63 -27.65
CA GLY A 432 -5.06 2.07 -27.70
C GLY A 432 -3.92 2.98 -28.14
N HIS A 433 -2.92 2.45 -28.87
CA HIS A 433 -1.87 3.24 -29.50
C HIS A 433 -2.31 3.78 -30.87
N HIS A 434 -2.21 5.09 -31.06
CA HIS A 434 -2.24 5.71 -32.39
C HIS A 434 -0.81 5.72 -32.94
N SER A 435 -0.48 4.78 -33.83
CA SER A 435 0.88 4.60 -34.39
C SER A 435 1.30 5.72 -35.35
N GLU A 436 0.36 6.51 -35.87
CA GLU A 436 0.60 7.49 -36.93
C GLU A 436 1.38 8.74 -36.46
N LEU A 437 1.34 9.07 -35.15
CA LEU A 437 1.86 10.34 -34.61
C LEU A 437 3.06 10.18 -33.67
N ASP A 438 3.47 8.95 -33.35
CA ASP A 438 4.54 8.65 -32.40
C ASP A 438 5.41 7.50 -32.94
N PRO A 439 6.29 7.80 -33.93
CA PRO A 439 6.94 6.77 -34.76
C PRO A 439 7.99 5.92 -34.02
N GLU A 440 8.47 6.36 -32.85
CA GLU A 440 9.40 5.61 -32.02
C GLU A 440 9.14 5.91 -30.54
N ARG A 441 8.38 5.02 -29.88
CA ARG A 441 8.23 5.00 -28.42
C ARG A 441 9.55 4.64 -27.76
N SER A 442 10.39 5.65 -27.63
CA SER A 442 11.64 5.54 -26.90
C SER A 442 11.33 5.72 -25.41
N GLU A 443 11.05 4.59 -24.76
CA GLU A 443 10.68 4.52 -23.35
C GLU A 443 11.70 3.70 -22.56
N HIS A 444 11.95 4.11 -21.33
CA HIS A 444 12.62 3.27 -20.34
C HIS A 444 11.56 2.53 -19.54
N VAL A 445 11.73 1.21 -19.37
CA VAL A 445 10.78 0.40 -18.62
C VAL A 445 11.35 0.11 -17.24
N LEU A 446 10.66 0.61 -16.21
CA LEU A 446 10.95 0.28 -14.83
C LEU A 446 9.94 -0.78 -14.36
N HIS A 447 10.45 -1.94 -13.98
CA HIS A 447 9.67 -3.06 -13.47
C HIS A 447 9.86 -3.18 -11.97
N TYR A 448 8.76 -3.08 -11.25
CA TYR A 448 8.69 -3.35 -9.82
C TYR A 448 7.85 -4.62 -9.60
N SER A 449 8.35 -5.56 -8.81
CA SER A 449 7.70 -6.83 -8.53
C SER A 449 7.58 -7.03 -7.02
N GLN A 450 6.37 -7.28 -6.55
CA GLN A 450 6.08 -7.66 -5.18
C GLN A 450 5.49 -9.08 -5.15
N GLN A 451 6.22 -10.00 -4.54
CA GLN A 451 5.83 -11.40 -4.35
C GLN A 451 5.46 -11.65 -2.88
N MET A 452 4.28 -12.17 -2.63
CA MET A 452 3.78 -12.48 -1.29
C MET A 452 3.52 -13.98 -1.19
N VAL A 453 4.03 -14.60 -0.13
CA VAL A 453 3.75 -15.99 0.22
C VAL A 453 2.98 -15.95 1.55
N LEU A 454 1.71 -16.34 1.51
CA LEU A 454 0.74 -16.18 2.57
C LEU A 454 0.39 -17.56 3.14
N ASP A 455 0.40 -17.68 4.46
CA ASP A 455 0.11 -18.92 5.19
C ASP A 455 -1.38 -18.98 5.51
N THR A 456 -2.17 -19.46 4.53
CA THR A 456 -3.64 -19.48 4.63
C THR A 456 -4.13 -20.43 5.71
N HIS A 457 -3.43 -21.55 5.93
CA HIS A 457 -3.80 -22.54 6.93
C HIS A 457 -3.65 -22.00 8.36
N SER A 458 -2.50 -21.41 8.70
CA SER A 458 -2.29 -20.84 10.03
C SER A 458 -3.28 -19.70 10.33
N ILE A 459 -3.65 -18.93 9.30
CA ILE A 459 -4.66 -17.87 9.42
C ILE A 459 -6.04 -18.47 9.70
N SER A 460 -6.49 -19.44 8.89
CA SER A 460 -7.81 -20.05 9.04
C SER A 460 -7.98 -20.81 10.35
N GLU A 461 -6.93 -21.47 10.86
CA GLU A 461 -6.97 -22.13 12.18
C GLU A 461 -7.07 -21.14 13.33
N THR A 462 -6.49 -19.94 13.18
CA THR A 462 -6.41 -18.94 14.25
C THR A 462 -7.65 -18.06 14.27
N THR A 463 -8.19 -17.67 13.11
CA THR A 463 -9.30 -16.74 13.03
C THR A 463 -10.12 -16.88 11.76
N GLU A 464 -11.44 -16.88 11.93
CA GLU A 464 -12.40 -16.81 10.83
C GLU A 464 -12.62 -15.37 10.35
N GLN A 465 -11.98 -14.36 10.94
CA GLN A 465 -12.28 -12.95 10.65
C GLN A 465 -11.40 -12.34 9.55
N ILE A 466 -10.28 -12.99 9.19
CA ILE A 466 -9.30 -12.47 8.25
C ILE A 466 -9.44 -13.20 6.91
N HIS A 467 -10.16 -12.59 5.97
CA HIS A 467 -10.35 -13.13 4.62
C HIS A 467 -9.61 -12.36 3.54
N VAL A 468 -9.32 -11.07 3.77
CA VAL A 468 -8.75 -10.20 2.74
C VAL A 468 -7.60 -9.39 3.30
N LEU A 469 -6.47 -9.46 2.60
CA LEU A 469 -5.32 -8.60 2.81
C LEU A 469 -5.32 -7.49 1.76
N ARG A 470 -5.34 -6.23 2.19
CA ARG A 470 -5.16 -5.08 1.29
C ARG A 470 -3.70 -4.67 1.25
N ASN A 471 -3.11 -4.67 0.06
CA ASN A 471 -1.82 -4.08 -0.23
C ASN A 471 -2.01 -2.66 -0.78
N ILE A 472 -1.44 -1.67 -0.10
CA ILE A 472 -1.53 -0.24 -0.44
C ILE A 472 -0.14 0.21 -0.88
N MET A 473 0.04 0.46 -2.17
CA MET A 473 1.25 1.03 -2.74
C MET A 473 1.02 2.50 -3.04
N ARG A 474 1.88 3.37 -2.52
CA ARG A 474 1.95 4.79 -2.92
C ARG A 474 3.27 5.04 -3.62
N LEU A 475 3.21 5.63 -4.80
CA LEU A 475 4.40 5.99 -5.56
C LEU A 475 4.45 7.50 -5.78
N SER A 476 5.53 8.12 -5.32
CA SER A 476 5.84 9.51 -5.60
C SER A 476 6.41 9.68 -7.00
N ILE A 477 5.82 10.59 -7.76
CA ILE A 477 6.26 10.99 -9.10
C ILE A 477 7.20 12.21 -9.09
N ALA A 478 7.60 12.71 -7.91
CA ALA A 478 8.37 13.95 -7.80
C ALA A 478 9.64 13.95 -8.67
N GLN A 479 10.36 12.82 -8.70
CA GLN A 479 11.58 12.66 -9.51
C GLN A 479 11.26 12.49 -11.01
N PHE A 480 10.03 12.13 -11.37
CA PHE A 480 9.62 11.93 -12.77
C PHE A 480 9.26 13.25 -13.44
N ILE A 481 8.81 14.24 -12.65
CA ILE A 481 8.35 15.54 -13.18
C ILE A 481 9.41 16.64 -13.15
N GLU A 482 10.55 16.41 -12.49
CA GLU A 482 11.59 17.42 -12.25
C GLU A 482 12.08 18.11 -13.53
N LYS A 483 12.20 17.33 -14.62
CA LYS A 483 12.71 17.78 -15.92
C LYS A 483 11.62 18.21 -16.90
N LEU A 484 10.36 18.23 -16.47
CA LEU A 484 9.26 18.62 -17.35
C LEU A 484 9.24 20.13 -17.61
N ASP A 485 8.70 20.47 -18.78
CA ASP A 485 8.48 21.86 -19.19
C ASP A 485 7.40 22.54 -18.37
N ASN A 486 7.34 23.87 -18.45
CA ASN A 486 6.23 24.63 -17.89
C ASN A 486 4.88 24.17 -18.48
N PRO A 487 3.85 23.99 -17.62
CA PRO A 487 2.57 23.40 -18.02
C PRO A 487 1.77 24.34 -18.92
N ASP A 488 1.83 25.66 -18.72
CA ASP A 488 1.12 26.62 -19.56
C ASP A 488 1.90 26.90 -20.85
N LYS A 489 1.36 26.49 -22.00
CA LYS A 489 1.85 26.92 -23.32
C LYS A 489 0.82 27.82 -23.99
N ASN A 490 1.27 28.98 -24.48
CA ASN A 490 0.42 29.88 -25.24
C ASN A 490 0.25 29.32 -26.66
N LEU A 491 -0.96 28.88 -27.00
CA LEU A 491 -1.33 28.53 -28.36
C LEU A 491 -1.95 29.75 -29.04
N ARG A 492 -1.40 30.10 -30.19
CA ARG A 492 -1.99 31.08 -31.09
C ARG A 492 -2.92 30.35 -32.04
N TYR A 493 -4.17 30.77 -32.10
CA TYR A 493 -5.16 30.24 -33.03
C TYR A 493 -5.92 31.39 -33.68
N TYR A 494 -6.54 31.11 -34.83
CA TYR A 494 -7.39 32.07 -35.49
C TYR A 494 -8.84 31.80 -35.09
N ASP A 495 -9.44 32.76 -34.39
CA ASP A 495 -10.85 32.81 -34.05
C ASP A 495 -11.60 33.56 -35.15
N GLN A 496 -12.68 32.99 -35.68
CA GLN A 496 -13.41 33.62 -36.79
C GLN A 496 -14.09 34.94 -36.41
N GLU A 497 -14.43 35.13 -35.13
CA GLU A 497 -15.08 36.34 -34.63
C GLU A 497 -14.07 37.37 -34.11
N HIS A 498 -12.99 36.91 -33.47
CA HIS A 498 -12.04 37.77 -32.75
C HIS A 498 -10.66 37.91 -33.43
N GLY A 499 -10.42 37.22 -34.55
CA GLY A 499 -9.16 37.24 -35.27
C GLY A 499 -8.07 36.38 -34.60
N ILE A 500 -6.81 36.83 -34.61
CA ILE A 500 -5.72 36.07 -33.98
C ILE A 500 -5.85 36.15 -32.46
N SER A 501 -6.16 35.01 -31.84
CA SER A 501 -6.36 34.87 -30.40
C SER A 501 -5.28 34.00 -29.78
N MET A 502 -5.08 34.18 -28.47
CA MET A 502 -4.17 33.37 -27.68
C MET A 502 -4.93 32.68 -26.56
N ILE A 503 -4.74 31.36 -26.46
CA ILE A 503 -5.26 30.56 -25.35
C ILE A 503 -4.11 29.85 -24.65
N LYS A 504 -4.17 29.75 -23.33
CA LYS A 504 -3.26 28.89 -22.57
C LYS A 504 -3.74 27.45 -22.70
N ALA A 505 -2.88 26.58 -23.20
CA ALA A 505 -3.15 25.15 -23.27
C ALA A 505 -2.19 24.38 -22.34
N PRO A 506 -2.69 23.38 -21.60
CA PRO A 506 -1.87 22.57 -20.72
C PRO A 506 -1.00 21.62 -21.52
N LYS A 507 0.32 21.69 -21.31
CA LYS A 507 1.29 20.72 -21.80
C LYS A 507 1.40 19.58 -20.79
N VAL A 508 0.91 18.42 -21.19
CA VAL A 508 0.88 17.20 -20.36
C VAL A 508 1.81 16.11 -20.91
N TYR A 509 2.18 15.19 -20.04
CA TYR A 509 3.01 14.03 -20.30
C TYR A 509 2.28 12.78 -19.83
N HIS A 510 2.39 11.69 -20.59
CA HIS A 510 1.66 10.45 -20.29
C HIS A 510 2.62 9.39 -19.75
N LEU A 511 2.42 9.00 -18.49
CA LEU A 511 3.10 7.86 -17.90
C LEU A 511 2.16 6.66 -17.93
N ASN A 512 2.49 5.64 -18.72
CA ASN A 512 1.69 4.42 -18.75
C ASN A 512 2.16 3.47 -17.65
N VAL A 513 1.21 2.94 -16.88
CA VAL A 513 1.48 1.97 -15.83
C VAL A 513 0.64 0.73 -16.12
N ILE A 514 1.31 -0.42 -16.20
CA ILE A 514 0.66 -1.73 -16.37
C ILE A 514 0.86 -2.52 -15.09
N PHE A 515 -0.24 -2.96 -14.51
CA PHE A 515 -0.23 -3.93 -13.42
C PHE A 515 -0.52 -5.31 -14.00
N ARG A 516 0.23 -6.30 -13.52
CA ARG A 516 -0.01 -7.71 -13.75
C ARG A 516 -0.15 -8.39 -12.40
N TYR A 517 -1.33 -8.96 -12.17
CA TYR A 517 -1.68 -9.70 -10.97
C TYR A 517 -1.66 -11.17 -11.29
N ALA A 518 -0.89 -11.95 -10.55
CA ALA A 518 -0.81 -13.38 -10.74
C ALA A 518 -0.83 -14.08 -9.38
N TRP A 519 -1.59 -15.16 -9.28
CA TRP A 519 -1.65 -15.94 -8.05
C TRP A 519 -1.57 -17.43 -8.33
N ALA A 520 -1.07 -18.19 -7.37
CA ALA A 520 -0.98 -19.64 -7.42
C ALA A 520 -1.32 -20.23 -6.05
N SER A 521 -1.98 -21.39 -6.07
CA SER A 521 -2.25 -22.22 -4.91
C SER A 521 -1.23 -23.35 -4.83
N GLY A 522 -0.70 -23.65 -3.64
CA GLY A 522 0.08 -24.88 -3.40
C GLY A 522 1.41 -24.70 -2.68
N GLU A 523 1.88 -25.79 -2.05
CA GLU A 523 3.19 -25.89 -1.41
C GLU A 523 4.29 -26.16 -2.46
N GLY A 524 5.20 -25.21 -2.64
CA GLY A 524 6.58 -25.43 -3.08
C GLY A 524 6.88 -26.51 -4.14
N HIS A 525 6.34 -26.40 -5.35
CA HIS A 525 6.93 -27.08 -6.51
C HIS A 525 7.81 -26.12 -7.33
N ASP A 526 8.93 -26.64 -7.82
CA ASP A 526 10.06 -25.98 -8.52
C ASP A 526 9.71 -25.17 -9.79
N SER A 527 8.43 -25.04 -10.14
CA SER A 527 7.95 -24.16 -11.20
C SER A 527 6.68 -23.44 -10.76
N TRP A 528 6.80 -22.16 -10.40
CA TRP A 528 5.67 -21.28 -10.16
C TRP A 528 4.84 -21.14 -11.43
N ARG A 529 3.64 -21.73 -11.44
CA ARG A 529 2.65 -21.61 -12.51
C ARG A 529 1.42 -20.90 -11.96
N PRO A 530 1.12 -19.67 -12.41
CA PRO A 530 -0.04 -18.95 -11.91
C PRO A 530 -1.33 -19.65 -12.35
N ALA A 531 -2.27 -19.80 -11.44
CA ALA A 531 -3.61 -20.31 -11.72
C ALA A 531 -4.40 -19.33 -12.60
N GLU A 532 -4.17 -18.03 -12.39
CA GLU A 532 -4.82 -16.95 -13.11
C GLU A 532 -3.88 -15.76 -13.20
N VAL A 533 -3.98 -15.03 -14.31
CA VAL A 533 -3.22 -13.81 -14.55
C VAL A 533 -4.18 -12.74 -15.06
N GLU A 534 -4.24 -11.64 -14.32
CA GLU A 534 -5.03 -10.46 -14.66
C GLU A 534 -4.10 -9.29 -14.98
N PHE A 535 -4.59 -8.41 -15.84
CA PHE A 535 -3.88 -7.20 -16.22
C PHE A 535 -4.79 -6.00 -16.08
N GLU A 536 -4.19 -4.87 -15.75
CA GLU A 536 -4.83 -3.58 -15.64
C GLU A 536 -3.86 -2.54 -16.18
N ARG A 537 -4.37 -1.57 -16.93
CA ARG A 537 -3.55 -0.49 -17.46
C ARG A 537 -4.20 0.85 -17.19
N ILE A 538 -3.42 1.70 -16.55
CA ILE A 538 -3.75 3.10 -16.35
C ILE A 538 -2.74 3.98 -17.09
N ARG A 539 -3.17 5.21 -17.34
CA ARG A 539 -2.33 6.29 -17.83
C ARG A 539 -2.42 7.45 -16.84
N LEU A 540 -1.29 7.76 -16.22
CA LEU A 540 -1.13 8.95 -15.40
C LEU A 540 -0.85 10.13 -16.31
N ILE A 541 -1.70 11.16 -16.22
CA ILE A 541 -1.53 12.41 -16.95
C ILE A 541 -0.82 13.39 -16.04
N LEU A 542 0.40 13.76 -16.42
CA LEU A 542 1.33 14.51 -15.58
C LEU A 542 1.65 15.86 -16.20
N ASP A 543 1.91 16.84 -15.35
CA ASP A 543 2.59 18.08 -15.72
C ASP A 543 3.65 18.43 -14.68
N LYS A 544 4.23 19.63 -14.76
CA LYS A 544 5.24 20.09 -13.80
C LYS A 544 4.68 20.36 -12.39
N GLN A 545 3.37 20.52 -12.25
CA GLN A 545 2.71 20.74 -10.96
C GLN A 545 2.35 19.42 -10.28
N GLY A 546 2.22 18.33 -11.03
CA GLY A 546 1.93 17.02 -10.49
C GLY A 546 1.06 16.13 -11.39
N ILE A 547 0.31 15.23 -10.75
CA ILE A 547 -0.69 14.39 -11.37
C ILE A 547 -1.95 15.23 -11.60
N GLN A 548 -2.41 15.27 -12.85
CA GLN A 548 -3.62 16.00 -13.24
C GLN A 548 -4.86 15.12 -13.22
N ARG A 549 -4.71 13.84 -13.64
CA ARG A 549 -5.76 12.82 -13.62
C ARG A 549 -5.18 11.43 -13.88
N ILE A 550 -5.99 10.41 -13.62
CA ILE A 550 -5.73 9.02 -13.97
C ILE A 550 -6.76 8.60 -15.02
N GLU A 551 -6.30 8.04 -16.14
CA GLU A 551 -7.16 7.47 -17.18
C GLU A 551 -7.06 5.95 -17.18
N THR A 552 -8.17 5.24 -16.95
CA THR A 552 -8.25 3.78 -17.10
C THR A 552 -8.25 3.42 -18.58
N VAL A 553 -7.16 2.81 -19.06
CA VAL A 553 -7.01 2.40 -20.47
C VAL A 553 -7.51 0.97 -20.67
N LEU A 554 -7.22 0.10 -19.71
CA LEU A 554 -7.71 -1.27 -19.64
C LEU A 554 -8.13 -1.55 -18.19
N PRO A 555 -9.43 -1.78 -17.91
CA PRO A 555 -9.86 -2.19 -16.58
C PRO A 555 -9.26 -3.56 -16.23
N ARG A 556 -9.14 -3.86 -14.94
CA ARG A 556 -8.60 -5.14 -14.48
C ARG A 556 -9.40 -6.31 -15.04
N GLY A 557 -8.71 -7.29 -15.62
CA GLY A 557 -9.32 -8.51 -16.11
C GLY A 557 -8.32 -9.54 -16.65
N THR A 558 -8.80 -10.74 -16.92
CA THR A 558 -8.01 -11.83 -17.51
C THR A 558 -8.01 -11.76 -19.04
N PHE A 559 -6.91 -12.18 -19.66
CA PHE A 559 -6.90 -12.46 -21.09
C PHE A 559 -7.28 -13.92 -21.32
N GLY A 560 -8.19 -14.18 -22.27
CA GLY A 560 -8.55 -15.54 -22.69
C GLY A 560 -7.43 -16.32 -23.40
N TYR A 561 -6.24 -15.72 -23.55
CA TYR A 561 -5.06 -16.29 -24.20
C TYR A 561 -3.85 -16.13 -23.29
N VAL A 562 -3.88 -16.76 -22.11
CA VAL A 562 -2.63 -17.03 -21.39
C VAL A 562 -2.04 -18.28 -22.05
N GLU A 563 -1.02 -18.09 -22.89
CA GLU A 563 -0.34 -19.20 -23.54
C GLU A 563 0.15 -20.19 -22.47
N SER A 564 -0.42 -21.37 -22.51
CA SER A 564 0.14 -22.58 -21.91
C SER A 564 1.37 -22.99 -22.72
N HIS A 565 2.45 -22.21 -22.63
CA HIS A 565 3.70 -22.53 -23.32
C HIS A 565 4.83 -22.85 -22.33
N LEU A 566 4.92 -24.17 -22.12
CA LEU A 566 6.09 -25.04 -21.91
C LEU A 566 6.89 -24.87 -20.60
#